data_AF-A0A959QJI4-F1
#
_entry.id   AF-A0A959QJI4-F1
#
_cell.length_a   1.000
_cell.length_b   1.000
_cell.length_c   1.000
_cell.angle_alpha   90.00
_cell.angle_beta   90.00
_cell.angle_gamma   90.00
#
_symmetry.space_group_name_H-M   'P 1'
#
loop_
_entity.id
_entity.type
_entity.pdbx_description
1 polymer ?
#
loop_
_entity_poly.entity_id
_entity_poly.type
_entity_poly.pdbx_seq_one_letter_code
_entity_poly.pdbx_strand_id
1 'polypeptide(L)'
;LDTVQITGIETPVDDTDRLLVASSAVIPLFGFPGWTYRNLNEVLLYSGNFNPEFERSHALKNNTLGMVGSGSMNRMMILSKPALHRGFEDAHSKENVGIHEFVHLLDKADGEIDGIPEIFVKEPYIIPWIKLVHQEIEKIKSSATDINPYGATNESEFLSVVSEYFFNQPLAFKKNHPELFKVLSGIFHRPDSTE
;
A
#
# COMPACT_ATOMS: atom_id res chain seq x y z
N LEU A 1 15.09 -7.45 -0.21
CA LEU A 1 14.34 -8.06 -1.34
C LEU A 1 15.23 -8.99 -2.16
N ASP A 2 16.34 -9.45 -1.57
CA ASP A 2 17.45 -10.03 -2.31
C ASP A 2 17.12 -11.41 -2.92
N THR A 3 15.99 -11.97 -2.50
CA THR A 3 15.41 -13.23 -2.98
C THR A 3 14.13 -13.04 -3.80
N VAL A 4 13.65 -11.80 -3.97
CA VAL A 4 12.41 -11.49 -4.71
C VAL A 4 12.75 -11.20 -6.17
N GLN A 5 12.14 -11.95 -7.08
CA GLN A 5 12.30 -11.73 -8.51
C GLN A 5 11.45 -10.53 -8.96
N ILE A 6 11.98 -9.72 -9.88
CA ILE A 6 11.24 -8.63 -10.53
C ILE A 6 11.22 -8.93 -12.03
N THR A 7 10.03 -9.16 -12.57
CA THR A 7 9.82 -9.63 -13.94
C THR A 7 8.92 -8.65 -14.68
N GLY A 8 9.33 -8.22 -15.88
CA GLY A 8 8.53 -7.37 -16.73
C GLY A 8 7.63 -8.19 -17.65
N ILE A 9 6.34 -7.87 -17.67
CA ILE A 9 5.36 -8.45 -18.59
C ILE A 9 5.13 -7.45 -19.72
N GLU A 10 5.57 -7.84 -20.92
CA GLU A 10 5.52 -7.01 -22.12
C GLU A 10 6.25 -5.65 -21.96
N THR A 11 7.20 -5.58 -21.03
CA THR A 11 8.02 -4.39 -20.76
C THR A 11 9.40 -4.80 -20.25
N PRO A 12 10.49 -4.10 -20.62
CA PRO A 12 11.80 -4.32 -20.00
C PRO A 12 11.81 -3.80 -18.56
N VAL A 13 12.66 -4.41 -17.73
CA VAL A 13 12.93 -4.00 -16.33
C VAL A 13 14.38 -3.51 -16.23
N ASP A 14 14.55 -2.27 -15.78
CA ASP A 14 15.86 -1.67 -15.51
C ASP A 14 16.13 -1.49 -14.00
N ASP A 15 17.29 -0.92 -13.67
CA ASP A 15 17.69 -0.72 -12.27
C ASP A 15 16.82 0.31 -11.53
N THR A 16 16.23 1.27 -12.26
CA THR A 16 15.30 2.24 -11.67
C THR A 16 14.05 1.52 -11.23
N ASP A 17 13.47 0.68 -12.09
CA ASP A 17 12.29 -0.13 -11.74
C ASP A 17 12.53 -0.98 -10.48
N ARG A 18 13.70 -1.64 -10.42
CA ARG A 18 14.10 -2.46 -9.27
C ARG A 18 14.22 -1.62 -8.00
N LEU A 19 14.80 -0.42 -8.11
CA LEU A 19 14.95 0.50 -7.00
C LEU A 19 13.60 1.04 -6.51
N LEU A 20 12.67 1.34 -7.40
CA LEU A 20 11.34 1.82 -7.03
C LEU A 20 10.54 0.72 -6.31
N VAL A 21 10.51 -0.50 -6.85
CA VAL A 21 9.91 -1.66 -6.16
C VAL A 21 10.56 -1.86 -4.79
N ALA A 22 11.88 -1.75 -4.71
CA ALA A 22 12.59 -1.91 -3.45
C ALA A 22 12.30 -0.81 -2.43
N SER A 23 12.19 0.42 -2.89
CA SER A 23 11.83 1.58 -2.07
C SER A 23 10.41 1.41 -1.52
N SER A 24 9.45 1.00 -2.35
CA SER A 24 8.07 0.72 -1.93
C SER A 24 7.98 -0.33 -0.84
N ALA A 25 8.84 -1.36 -0.87
CA ALA A 25 8.89 -2.38 0.16
C ALA A 25 9.54 -1.88 1.47
N VAL A 26 10.59 -1.07 1.36
CA VAL A 26 11.37 -0.62 2.52
C VAL A 26 10.66 0.48 3.31
N ILE A 27 9.96 1.39 2.63
CA ILE A 27 9.26 2.54 3.24
C ILE A 27 8.35 2.11 4.42
N PRO A 28 7.39 1.18 4.25
CA PRO A 28 6.51 0.78 5.36
C PRO A 28 7.22 -0.11 6.38
N LEU A 29 8.38 -0.70 6.05
CA LEU A 29 9.18 -1.52 6.94
C LEU A 29 10.29 -0.77 7.69
N PHE A 30 10.45 0.53 7.47
CA PHE A 30 11.59 1.27 8.01
C PHE A 30 11.69 1.22 9.55
N GLY A 31 10.54 1.19 10.23
CA GLY A 31 10.45 1.03 11.70
C GLY A 31 10.60 -0.40 12.22
N PHE A 32 10.86 -1.39 11.35
CA PHE A 32 10.86 -2.83 11.68
C PHE A 32 12.21 -3.47 11.34
N PRO A 33 13.27 -3.19 12.12
CA PRO A 33 14.59 -3.75 11.85
C PRO A 33 14.55 -5.29 11.88
N GLY A 34 15.09 -5.91 10.83
CA GLY A 34 15.17 -7.37 10.69
C GLY A 34 13.92 -8.04 10.12
N TRP A 35 12.86 -7.28 9.80
CA TRP A 35 11.68 -7.82 9.16
C TRP A 35 11.86 -8.00 7.65
N THR A 36 11.21 -9.02 7.08
CA THR A 36 11.31 -9.37 5.65
C THR A 36 9.99 -9.90 5.15
N TYR A 37 9.58 -9.52 3.93
CA TYR A 37 8.43 -10.12 3.23
C TYR A 37 8.66 -11.60 2.90
N ARG A 38 8.18 -12.49 3.77
CA ARG A 38 8.27 -13.96 3.56
C ARG A 38 7.19 -14.50 2.62
N ASN A 39 6.12 -13.73 2.46
CA ASN A 39 4.95 -14.01 1.65
C ASN A 39 5.05 -13.43 0.22
N LEU A 40 6.25 -13.06 -0.24
CA LEU A 40 6.49 -12.53 -1.59
C LEU A 40 7.69 -13.22 -2.23
N ASN A 41 7.51 -13.73 -3.45
CA ASN A 41 8.57 -14.35 -4.26
C ASN A 41 8.84 -13.54 -5.53
N GLU A 42 7.81 -12.93 -6.12
CA GLU A 42 7.92 -12.26 -7.41
C GLU A 42 7.03 -11.02 -7.51
N VAL A 43 7.57 -9.97 -8.12
CA VAL A 43 6.84 -8.76 -8.52
C VAL A 43 6.80 -8.69 -10.04
N LEU A 44 5.59 -8.66 -10.60
CA LEU A 44 5.32 -8.55 -12.03
C LEU A 44 5.05 -7.08 -12.38
N LEU A 45 5.87 -6.51 -13.27
CA LEU A 45 5.69 -5.15 -13.78
C LEU A 45 5.02 -5.17 -15.15
N TYR A 46 3.82 -4.63 -15.25
CA TYR A 46 3.09 -4.50 -16.52
C TYR A 46 3.36 -3.15 -17.18
N SER A 47 3.38 -3.13 -18.52
CA SER A 47 3.56 -1.91 -19.33
C SER A 47 2.46 -0.85 -19.11
N GLY A 48 1.33 -1.23 -18.52
CA GLY A 48 0.23 -0.34 -18.16
C GLY A 48 -0.67 -0.96 -17.10
N ASN A 49 -1.86 -0.40 -16.97
CA ASN A 49 -2.89 -0.92 -16.08
C ASN A 49 -3.41 -2.27 -16.58
N PHE A 50 -3.92 -3.09 -15.67
CA PHE A 50 -4.39 -4.44 -15.96
C PHE A 50 -5.79 -4.70 -15.40
N ASN A 51 -6.33 -5.88 -15.71
CA ASN A 51 -7.55 -6.42 -15.10
C ASN A 51 -7.14 -7.59 -14.16
N PRO A 52 -7.64 -7.65 -12.92
CA PRO A 52 -7.44 -8.78 -12.00
C PRO A 52 -7.79 -10.16 -12.56
N GLU A 53 -8.69 -10.23 -13.54
CA GLU A 53 -9.08 -11.49 -14.21
C GLU A 53 -8.08 -11.93 -15.29
N PHE A 54 -7.05 -11.12 -15.58
CA PHE A 54 -6.04 -11.34 -16.63
C PHE A 54 -6.62 -11.56 -18.03
N GLU A 55 -7.89 -11.22 -18.25
CA GLU A 55 -8.52 -11.31 -19.56
C GLU A 55 -7.90 -10.28 -20.50
N ARG A 56 -7.24 -10.77 -21.55
CA ARG A 56 -6.68 -9.98 -22.68
C ARG A 56 -7.78 -9.41 -23.59
N SER A 57 -8.88 -8.94 -23.02
CA SER A 57 -9.93 -8.28 -23.76
C SER A 57 -9.65 -6.77 -23.70
N HIS A 58 -9.31 -6.18 -24.85
CA HIS A 58 -9.19 -4.72 -25.03
C HIS A 58 -10.50 -3.95 -24.76
N ALA A 59 -11.58 -4.64 -24.35
CA ALA A 59 -12.91 -4.10 -24.12
C ALA A 59 -13.25 -3.86 -22.63
N LEU A 60 -12.45 -4.39 -21.69
CA LEU A 60 -12.63 -4.14 -20.26
C LEU A 60 -11.75 -2.96 -19.81
N LYS A 61 -12.26 -2.11 -18.91
CA LYS A 61 -11.52 -0.94 -18.40
C LYS A 61 -10.33 -1.42 -17.56
N ASN A 62 -9.12 -1.33 -18.10
CA ASN A 62 -7.86 -1.53 -17.39
C ASN A 62 -7.65 -0.43 -16.35
N ASN A 63 -8.21 -0.60 -15.15
CA ASN A 63 -8.16 0.39 -14.08
C ASN A 63 -7.34 -0.07 -12.86
N THR A 64 -6.92 -1.34 -12.80
CA THR A 64 -6.13 -1.82 -11.68
C THR A 64 -4.66 -1.42 -11.85
N LEU A 65 -4.14 -0.73 -10.83
CA LEU A 65 -2.78 -0.24 -10.79
C LEU A 65 -1.83 -1.22 -10.08
N GLY A 66 -2.34 -2.00 -9.14
CA GLY A 66 -1.60 -2.94 -8.32
C GLY A 66 -2.49 -4.07 -7.81
N MET A 67 -1.88 -5.21 -7.46
CA MET A 67 -2.60 -6.31 -6.83
C MET A 67 -1.63 -7.27 -6.11
N VAL A 68 -1.99 -7.67 -4.88
CA VAL A 68 -1.40 -8.83 -4.20
C VAL A 68 -2.14 -10.11 -4.60
N GLY A 69 -1.41 -11.09 -5.14
CA GLY A 69 -1.97 -12.35 -5.61
C GLY A 69 -2.48 -13.28 -4.49
N SER A 70 -3.50 -14.08 -4.82
CA SER A 70 -4.09 -15.11 -3.96
C SER A 70 -4.22 -16.45 -4.70
N GLY A 71 -4.54 -17.54 -3.98
CA GLY A 71 -4.72 -18.85 -4.60
C GLY A 71 -3.48 -19.34 -5.37
N SER A 72 -3.64 -19.64 -6.66
CA SER A 72 -2.54 -20.04 -7.56
C SER A 72 -1.50 -18.93 -7.76
N MET A 73 -1.88 -17.68 -7.51
CA MET A 73 -1.01 -16.51 -7.58
C MET A 73 -0.45 -16.07 -6.24
N ASN A 74 -0.61 -16.90 -5.20
CA ASN A 74 -0.07 -16.59 -3.89
C ASN A 74 1.44 -16.35 -3.98
N ARG A 75 1.92 -15.35 -3.23
CA ARG A 75 3.31 -14.87 -3.21
C ARG A 75 3.78 -14.13 -4.46
N MET A 76 2.84 -13.71 -5.31
CA MET A 76 3.12 -12.76 -6.39
C MET A 76 2.45 -11.40 -6.10
N MET A 77 3.08 -10.33 -6.53
CA MET A 77 2.50 -9.00 -6.61
C MET A 77 2.54 -8.54 -8.06
N ILE A 78 1.55 -7.80 -8.52
CA ILE A 78 1.53 -7.17 -9.84
C ILE A 78 1.44 -5.67 -9.66
N LEU A 79 2.20 -4.92 -10.44
CA LEU A 79 2.19 -3.46 -10.48
C LEU A 79 2.17 -2.95 -11.92
N SER A 80 1.41 -1.88 -12.15
CA SER A 80 1.52 -1.06 -13.35
C SER A 80 2.81 -0.25 -13.25
N LYS A 81 3.81 -0.55 -14.10
CA LYS A 81 5.08 0.16 -14.17
C LYS A 81 4.90 1.69 -14.25
N PRO A 82 4.05 2.26 -15.14
CA PRO A 82 3.88 3.71 -15.16
C PRO A 82 3.25 4.27 -13.89
N ALA A 83 2.37 3.52 -13.20
CA ALA A 83 1.82 3.96 -11.92
C ALA A 83 2.86 3.91 -10.78
N LEU A 84 3.73 2.89 -10.78
CA LEU A 84 4.86 2.80 -9.86
C LEU A 84 5.77 4.02 -10.00
N HIS A 85 6.18 4.38 -11.22
CA HIS A 85 7.02 5.55 -11.47
C HIS A 85 6.35 6.85 -11.00
N ARG A 86 5.08 7.08 -11.38
CA ARG A 86 4.32 8.27 -10.96
C ARG A 86 4.26 8.44 -9.44
N GLY A 87 4.16 7.33 -8.69
CA GLY A 87 4.14 7.36 -7.22
C GLY A 87 5.41 7.93 -6.58
N PHE A 88 6.52 7.97 -7.31
CA PHE A 88 7.81 8.51 -6.87
C PHE A 88 8.25 9.80 -7.58
N GLU A 89 7.64 10.15 -8.71
CA GLU A 89 7.95 11.37 -9.45
C GLU A 89 7.41 12.63 -8.78
N ASP A 90 6.21 12.57 -8.20
CA ASP A 90 5.55 13.70 -7.55
C ASP A 90 5.58 13.58 -6.02
N ALA A 91 6.45 14.38 -5.39
CA ALA A 91 6.56 14.48 -3.94
C ALA A 91 5.29 15.02 -3.25
N HIS A 92 4.33 15.55 -4.01
CA HIS A 92 3.02 15.98 -3.54
C HIS A 92 1.88 15.06 -4.00
N SER A 93 2.19 13.89 -4.57
CA SER A 93 1.18 12.88 -4.87
C SER A 93 0.59 12.32 -3.57
N LYS A 94 -0.73 12.18 -3.53
CA LYS A 94 -1.44 11.47 -2.46
C LYS A 94 -1.46 9.96 -2.69
N GLU A 95 -0.98 9.51 -3.85
CA GLU A 95 -1.04 8.14 -4.34
C GLU A 95 0.36 7.58 -4.60
N ASN A 96 0.61 6.36 -4.15
CA ASN A 96 1.78 5.55 -4.47
C ASN A 96 1.38 4.07 -4.43
N VAL A 97 1.09 3.53 -5.62
CA VAL A 97 0.65 2.12 -5.77
C VAL A 97 1.65 1.13 -5.21
N GLY A 98 2.95 1.43 -5.26
CA GLY A 98 3.95 0.55 -4.67
C GLY A 98 3.79 0.46 -3.16
N ILE A 99 3.70 1.60 -2.47
CA ILE A 99 3.45 1.63 -1.01
C ILE A 99 2.13 0.93 -0.69
N HIS A 100 1.08 1.22 -1.46
CA HIS A 100 -0.25 0.63 -1.31
C HIS A 100 -0.20 -0.91 -1.29
N GLU A 101 0.35 -1.54 -2.33
CA GLU A 101 0.41 -3.01 -2.42
C GLU A 101 1.36 -3.63 -1.39
N PHE A 102 2.45 -2.95 -1.04
CA PHE A 102 3.34 -3.43 0.01
C PHE A 102 2.72 -3.32 1.41
N VAL A 103 1.78 -2.40 1.63
CA VAL A 103 0.97 -2.36 2.85
C VAL A 103 -0.03 -3.52 2.88
N HIS A 104 -0.69 -3.86 1.76
CA HIS A 104 -1.49 -5.09 1.69
C HIS A 104 -0.68 -6.35 1.97
N LEU A 105 0.59 -6.43 1.56
CA LEU A 105 1.44 -7.57 1.93
C LEU A 105 1.77 -7.63 3.43
N LEU A 106 1.84 -6.48 4.10
CA LEU A 106 2.05 -6.41 5.55
C LEU A 106 0.77 -6.79 6.30
N ASP A 107 -0.38 -6.35 5.81
CA ASP A 107 -1.70 -6.78 6.27
C ASP A 107 -1.81 -8.31 6.17
N LYS A 108 -1.46 -8.86 5.00
CA LYS A 108 -1.39 -10.31 4.72
C LYS A 108 -0.30 -11.10 5.46
N ALA A 109 0.38 -10.53 6.45
CA ALA A 109 1.45 -11.23 7.15
C ALA A 109 0.94 -12.40 8.01
N ASP A 110 -0.31 -12.31 8.50
CA ASP A 110 -0.99 -13.33 9.29
C ASP A 110 -1.80 -14.34 8.44
N GLY A 111 -1.98 -14.01 7.16
CA GLY A 111 -2.68 -14.84 6.17
C GLY A 111 -3.90 -14.16 5.56
N GLU A 112 -4.42 -13.09 6.16
CA GLU A 112 -5.66 -12.41 5.74
C GLU A 112 -5.39 -10.96 5.30
N ILE A 113 -6.24 -10.40 4.44
CA ILE A 113 -6.17 -8.99 4.01
C ILE A 113 -7.43 -8.30 4.51
N ASP A 114 -7.40 -7.81 5.74
CA ASP A 114 -8.58 -7.30 6.46
C ASP A 114 -8.40 -5.90 7.07
N GLY A 115 -7.22 -5.28 6.90
CA GLY A 115 -6.88 -3.97 7.46
C GLY A 115 -6.44 -4.02 8.93
N ILE A 116 -6.14 -5.20 9.47
CA ILE A 116 -5.67 -5.41 10.84
C ILE A 116 -4.31 -6.13 10.81
N PRO A 117 -3.20 -5.42 10.60
CA PRO A 117 -1.92 -6.10 10.47
C PRO A 117 -1.45 -6.59 11.85
N GLU A 118 -1.30 -7.90 12.00
CA GLU A 118 -0.90 -8.57 13.26
C GLU A 118 0.43 -8.02 13.82
N ILE A 119 1.34 -7.60 12.94
CA ILE A 119 2.63 -7.01 13.31
C ILE A 119 2.50 -5.64 14.01
N PHE A 120 1.44 -4.88 13.71
CA PHE A 120 1.32 -3.48 14.13
C PHE A 120 0.34 -3.29 15.30
N VAL A 121 -0.65 -4.18 15.43
CA VAL A 121 -1.72 -3.99 16.38
C VAL A 121 -1.70 -5.08 17.45
N LYS A 122 -0.72 -4.98 18.36
CA LYS A 122 -0.78 -5.74 19.61
C LYS A 122 -1.93 -5.20 20.47
N GLU A 123 -2.62 -6.08 21.19
CA GLU A 123 -3.52 -5.69 22.27
C GLU A 123 -2.77 -4.72 23.21
N PRO A 124 -3.29 -3.50 23.48
CA PRO A 124 -4.71 -3.08 23.47
C PRO A 124 -5.16 -2.15 22.31
N TYR A 125 -4.40 -2.02 21.22
CA TYR A 125 -4.67 -0.98 20.20
C TYR A 125 -5.65 -1.40 19.08
N ILE A 126 -6.05 -2.68 19.02
CA ILE A 126 -6.94 -3.24 17.98
C ILE A 126 -8.31 -2.57 18.00
N ILE A 127 -8.95 -2.55 19.16
CA ILE A 127 -10.31 -2.01 19.28
C ILE A 127 -10.37 -0.50 18.95
N PRO A 128 -9.46 0.36 19.46
CA PRO A 128 -9.37 1.75 19.05
C PRO A 128 -9.16 1.93 17.54
N TRP A 129 -8.29 1.12 16.92
CA TRP A 129 -8.02 1.18 15.49
C TRP A 129 -9.27 0.88 14.66
N ILE A 130 -9.93 -0.26 14.91
CA ILE A 130 -11.14 -0.66 14.17
C ILE A 130 -12.21 0.43 14.25
N LYS A 131 -12.43 1.00 15.44
CA LYS A 131 -13.40 2.09 15.62
C LYS A 131 -13.03 3.33 14.80
N LEU A 132 -11.76 3.71 14.78
CA LEU A 132 -11.29 4.85 14.01
C LEU A 132 -11.46 4.61 12.50
N VAL A 133 -11.11 3.41 12.00
CA VAL A 133 -11.31 3.02 10.61
C VAL A 133 -12.77 3.18 10.20
N HIS A 134 -13.71 2.62 10.97
CA HIS A 134 -15.14 2.74 10.66
C HIS A 134 -15.64 4.19 10.67
N GLN A 135 -15.18 5.01 11.62
CA GLN A 135 -15.53 6.43 11.67
C GLN A 135 -15.01 7.20 10.45
N GLU A 136 -13.76 6.95 10.05
CA GLU A 136 -13.14 7.63 8.91
C GLU A 136 -13.75 7.18 7.57
N ILE A 137 -14.08 5.89 7.42
CA ILE A 137 -14.81 5.39 6.25
C ILE A 137 -16.15 6.11 6.08
N GLU A 138 -16.90 6.36 7.16
CA GLU A 138 -18.16 7.11 7.09
C GLU A 138 -17.93 8.59 6.73
N LYS A 139 -16.82 9.20 7.18
CA LYS A 139 -16.42 10.56 6.73
C LYS A 139 -16.10 10.58 5.23
N ILE A 140 -15.42 9.55 4.71
CA ILE A 140 -15.13 9.41 3.27
C ILE A 140 -16.44 9.31 2.49
N LYS A 141 -17.36 8.42 2.89
CA LYS A 141 -18.66 8.23 2.21
C LYS A 141 -19.52 9.50 2.21
N SER A 142 -19.44 10.30 3.26
CA SER A 142 -20.14 11.59 3.36
C SER A 142 -19.38 12.77 2.72
N SER A 143 -18.23 12.52 2.08
CA SER A 143 -17.37 13.56 1.48
C SER A 143 -16.93 14.64 2.48
N ALA A 144 -16.82 14.28 3.76
CA ALA A 144 -16.44 15.17 4.87
C ALA A 144 -14.92 15.21 5.13
N THR A 145 -14.12 14.59 4.25
CA THR A 145 -12.66 14.44 4.36
C THR A 145 -12.01 14.53 2.98
N ASP A 146 -10.72 14.83 2.92
CA ASP A 146 -9.93 14.89 1.69
C ASP A 146 -9.14 13.59 1.38
N ILE A 147 -9.44 12.51 2.11
CA ILE A 147 -8.96 11.15 1.84
C ILE A 147 -9.64 10.59 0.59
N ASN A 148 -8.89 9.84 -0.22
CA ASN A 148 -9.38 9.27 -1.47
C ASN A 148 -10.62 8.39 -1.21
N PRO A 149 -11.75 8.59 -1.94
CA PRO A 149 -12.94 7.76 -1.84
C PRO A 149 -12.70 6.26 -1.97
N TYR A 150 -11.65 5.85 -2.68
CA TYR A 150 -11.26 4.46 -2.81
C TYR A 150 -10.96 3.79 -1.47
N GLY A 151 -10.48 4.54 -0.47
CA GLY A 151 -10.24 4.03 0.88
C GLY A 151 -11.52 3.63 1.63
N ALA A 152 -12.71 3.96 1.13
CA ALA A 152 -13.98 3.49 1.70
C ALA A 152 -14.47 2.14 1.12
N THR A 153 -13.69 1.51 0.23
CA THR A 153 -14.04 0.22 -0.39
C THR A 153 -14.16 -0.89 0.66
N ASN A 154 -13.16 -1.00 1.54
CA ASN A 154 -13.12 -1.88 2.70
C ASN A 154 -11.99 -1.43 3.65
N GLU A 155 -11.85 -2.09 4.79
CA GLU A 155 -10.87 -1.76 5.84
C GLU A 155 -9.41 -1.92 5.40
N SER A 156 -9.10 -2.90 4.55
CA SER A 156 -7.74 -3.09 4.04
C SER A 156 -7.36 -1.99 3.04
N GLU A 157 -8.28 -1.63 2.14
CA GLU A 157 -8.11 -0.51 1.22
C GLU A 157 -7.98 0.82 1.97
N PHE A 158 -8.73 0.98 3.06
CA PHE A 158 -8.59 2.12 3.95
C PHE A 158 -7.16 2.22 4.48
N LEU A 159 -6.63 1.14 5.05
CA LEU A 159 -5.27 1.10 5.61
C LEU A 159 -4.22 1.44 4.55
N SER A 160 -4.30 0.84 3.36
CA SER A 160 -3.36 1.10 2.27
C SER A 160 -3.41 2.57 1.82
N VAL A 161 -4.62 3.12 1.62
CA VAL A 161 -4.81 4.52 1.21
C VAL A 161 -4.28 5.50 2.25
N VAL A 162 -4.59 5.34 3.54
CA VAL A 162 -4.08 6.27 4.56
C VAL A 162 -2.56 6.15 4.74
N SER A 163 -1.99 4.97 4.45
CA SER A 163 -0.55 4.75 4.48
C SER A 163 0.16 5.50 3.33
N GLU A 164 -0.43 5.56 2.14
CA GLU A 164 0.09 6.40 1.04
C GLU A 164 0.22 7.86 1.47
N TYR A 165 -0.83 8.41 2.11
CA TYR A 165 -0.83 9.80 2.59
C TYR A 165 0.22 10.00 3.69
N PHE A 166 0.32 9.03 4.62
CA PHE A 166 1.27 9.07 5.73
C PHE A 166 2.73 9.10 5.27
N PHE A 167 3.07 8.33 4.24
CA PHE A 167 4.44 8.26 3.75
C PHE A 167 4.77 9.35 2.73
N ASN A 168 3.87 9.66 1.79
CA ASN A 168 4.13 10.68 0.77
C ASN A 168 3.99 12.11 1.29
N GLN A 169 3.00 12.38 2.15
CA GLN A 169 2.68 13.74 2.61
C GLN A 169 2.54 13.83 4.14
N PRO A 170 3.56 13.42 4.92
CA PRO A 170 3.45 13.29 6.37
C PRO A 170 3.01 14.58 7.05
N LEU A 171 3.51 15.74 6.61
CA LEU A 171 3.18 17.04 7.23
C LEU A 171 1.74 17.47 6.95
N ALA A 172 1.28 17.34 5.71
CA ALA A 172 -0.10 17.66 5.35
C ALA A 172 -1.09 16.69 6.00
N PHE A 173 -0.74 15.40 6.02
CA PHE A 173 -1.54 14.36 6.66
C PHE A 173 -1.62 14.56 8.18
N LYS A 174 -0.51 14.91 8.86
CA LYS A 174 -0.52 15.28 10.29
C LYS A 174 -1.42 16.48 10.59
N LYS A 175 -1.44 17.48 9.71
CA LYS A 175 -2.25 18.68 9.87
C LYS A 175 -3.74 18.40 9.67
N ASN A 176 -4.09 17.66 8.62
CA ASN A 176 -5.49 17.43 8.24
C ASN A 176 -6.13 16.27 9.02
N HIS A 177 -5.33 15.25 9.36
CA HIS A 177 -5.76 14.00 9.99
C HIS A 177 -4.88 13.63 11.20
N PRO A 178 -4.81 14.48 12.25
CA PRO A 178 -3.87 14.29 13.36
C PRO A 178 -4.07 12.99 14.14
N GLU A 179 -5.32 12.51 14.25
CA GLU A 179 -5.64 11.25 14.93
C GLU A 179 -5.13 10.03 14.14
N LEU A 180 -5.39 9.99 12.83
CA LEU A 180 -4.86 8.95 11.95
C LEU A 180 -3.33 8.97 11.91
N PHE A 181 -2.72 10.16 11.82
CA PHE A 181 -1.26 10.29 11.84
C PHE A 181 -0.66 9.70 13.12
N LYS A 182 -1.27 9.97 14.29
CA LYS A 182 -0.81 9.44 15.57
C LYS A 182 -0.89 7.92 15.61
N VAL A 183 -2.00 7.33 15.16
CA VAL A 183 -2.18 5.87 15.15
C VAL A 183 -1.20 5.23 14.16
N LEU A 184 -1.06 5.78 12.95
CA LEU A 184 -0.14 5.26 11.93
C LEU A 184 1.34 5.40 12.34
N SER A 185 1.70 6.44 13.09
CA SER A 185 3.05 6.57 13.67
C SER A 185 3.35 5.45 14.66
N GLY A 186 2.36 5.06 15.47
CA GLY A 186 2.45 3.91 16.36
C GLY A 186 2.54 2.60 15.58
N ILE A 187 1.66 2.42 14.59
CA ILE A 187 1.60 1.25 13.70
C ILE A 187 2.93 1.04 13.00
N PHE A 188 3.54 2.07 12.39
CA PHE A 188 4.76 1.94 11.60
C PHE A 188 6.06 2.18 12.38
N HIS A 189 5.98 2.32 13.72
CA HIS A 189 7.11 2.70 14.58
C HIS A 189 7.92 3.91 14.05
N ARG A 190 7.24 4.84 13.38
CA ARG A 190 7.87 6.06 12.90
C ARG A 190 7.84 7.07 14.04
N PRO A 191 9.01 7.54 14.54
CA PRO A 191 9.00 8.60 15.53
C PRO A 191 8.30 9.83 14.94
N ASP A 192 7.59 10.58 15.80
CA ASP A 192 7.14 11.93 15.49
C ASP A 192 8.38 12.78 15.17
N SER A 193 8.82 12.79 13.90
CA SER A 193 9.89 13.66 13.47
C SER A 193 9.33 15.08 13.36
N THR A 194 9.25 15.75 14.50
CA THR A 194 9.07 17.20 14.62
C THR A 194 10.42 17.84 14.88
N GLU A 195 11.35 17.73 13.93
CA GLU A 195 12.48 18.64 13.80
C GLU A 195 12.76 18.88 12.31
#